data_AF-A0A970YT60-F1
#
_entry.id   AF-A0A970YT60-F1
#
_cell.length_a   1.000
_cell.length_b   1.000
_cell.length_c   1.000
_cell.angle_alpha   90.00
_cell.angle_beta   90.00
_cell.angle_gamma   90.00
#
_symmetry.space_group_name_H-M   'P 1'
#
loop_
_entity.id
_entity.type
_entity.pdbx_description
1 polymer ?
#
loop_
_entity_poly.entity_id
_entity_poly.type
_entity_poly.pdbx_seq_one_letter_code
_entity_poly.pdbx_strand_id
1 'polypeptide(L)'
;MSNLILTFEETRIIGALIEKEFTTPEYYPLTINYLKNACNQKSSRNPVVNFDERLIEKVLNKLRDKSLATLVESRDSRVPKFRQNFSNSLELSQQETAVLCVLMLRGPQTPGEIKGRSGRMFEFESLLQVDEVISELMKRENPMVVKLPKLPGTKESRYMHLLNGEPNLDFYTQEDENLCENLDKISELTAEIENLKTELQQLRTEFEQFKNQF
;
A
#
# COMPACT_ATOMS: atom_id res chain seq x y z
N MET A 1 17.06 -2.95 -21.71
CA MET A 1 16.69 -1.57 -21.29
C MET A 1 17.06 -1.44 -19.82
N SER A 2 17.60 -0.30 -19.39
CA SER A 2 18.05 -0.09 -18.00
C SER A 2 16.89 -0.22 -17.01
N ASN A 3 17.11 -0.93 -15.89
CA ASN A 3 16.16 -1.04 -14.78
C ASN A 3 15.64 0.34 -14.37
N LEU A 4 14.32 0.52 -14.39
CA LEU A 4 13.68 1.76 -13.97
C LEU A 4 13.73 1.87 -12.44
N ILE A 5 14.56 2.78 -11.94
CA ILE A 5 14.66 3.07 -10.50
C ILE A 5 14.07 4.46 -10.24
N LEU A 6 13.12 4.51 -9.30
CA LEU A 6 12.38 5.68 -8.86
C LEU A 6 12.69 5.99 -7.39
N THR A 7 12.66 7.26 -7.04
CA THR A 7 12.69 7.66 -5.62
C THR A 7 11.34 7.42 -4.96
N PHE A 8 11.30 7.45 -3.62
CA PHE A 8 10.06 7.34 -2.87
C PHE A 8 9.03 8.41 -3.26
N GLU A 9 9.47 9.65 -3.46
CA GLU A 9 8.60 10.76 -3.87
C GLU A 9 8.07 10.56 -5.29
N GLU A 10 8.90 10.07 -6.23
CA GLU A 10 8.49 9.75 -7.60
C GLU A 10 7.39 8.69 -7.60
N THR A 11 7.61 7.60 -6.86
CA THR A 11 6.66 6.49 -6.71
C THR A 11 5.35 6.93 -6.05
N ARG A 12 5.43 7.78 -5.01
CA ARG A 12 4.24 8.35 -4.35
C ARG A 12 3.42 9.20 -5.31
N ILE A 13 4.07 10.06 -6.09
CA ILE A 13 3.38 10.98 -7.01
C ILE A 13 2.75 10.21 -8.17
N ILE A 14 3.48 9.25 -8.78
CA ILE A 14 2.91 8.38 -9.82
C ILE A 14 1.72 7.58 -9.28
N GLY A 15 1.88 6.93 -8.12
CA GLY A 15 0.80 6.17 -7.49
C GLY A 15 -0.43 7.05 -7.25
N ALA A 16 -0.24 8.30 -6.80
CA ALA A 16 -1.36 9.22 -6.59
C ALA A 16 -2.04 9.65 -7.90
N LEU A 17 -1.30 9.86 -8.98
CA LEU A 17 -1.87 10.14 -10.30
C LEU A 17 -2.67 8.95 -10.83
N ILE A 18 -2.11 7.73 -10.74
CA ILE A 18 -2.77 6.49 -11.16
C ILE A 18 -4.05 6.28 -10.35
N GLU A 19 -3.99 6.34 -9.02
CA GLU A 19 -5.17 6.15 -8.16
C GLU A 19 -6.29 7.13 -8.53
N LYS A 20 -5.96 8.41 -8.76
CA LYS A 20 -6.95 9.46 -9.01
C LYS A 20 -7.50 9.47 -10.43
N GLU A 21 -6.80 8.88 -11.39
CA GLU A 21 -7.33 8.62 -12.73
C GLU A 21 -8.59 7.74 -12.68
N PHE A 22 -8.60 6.71 -11.84
CA PHE A 22 -9.74 5.79 -11.71
C PHE A 22 -10.74 6.21 -10.63
N THR A 23 -10.25 6.70 -9.49
CA THR A 23 -11.12 6.95 -8.33
C THR A 23 -11.83 8.30 -8.37
N THR A 24 -11.31 9.26 -9.13
CA THR A 24 -11.83 10.62 -9.24
C THR A 24 -11.62 11.19 -10.66
N PRO A 25 -12.15 10.53 -11.70
CA PRO A 25 -11.93 10.91 -13.10
C PRO A 25 -12.41 12.33 -13.42
N GLU A 26 -13.39 12.86 -12.69
CA GLU A 26 -13.92 14.21 -12.83
C GLU A 26 -12.91 15.31 -12.48
N TYR A 27 -11.91 14.99 -11.64
CA TYR A 27 -10.83 15.91 -11.27
C TYR A 27 -9.55 15.66 -12.08
N TYR A 28 -9.49 14.59 -12.88
CA TYR A 28 -8.33 14.20 -13.65
C TYR A 28 -8.34 14.85 -15.05
N PRO A 29 -7.20 15.32 -15.60
CA PRO A 29 -5.85 15.35 -15.03
C PRO A 29 -5.70 16.35 -13.87
N LEU A 30 -4.78 16.05 -12.93
CA LEU A 30 -4.69 16.77 -11.65
C LEU A 30 -3.83 18.03 -11.73
N THR A 31 -4.23 19.07 -11.03
CA THR A 31 -3.32 20.21 -10.73
C THR A 31 -2.35 19.84 -9.61
N ILE A 32 -1.27 20.62 -9.44
CA ILE A 32 -0.29 20.42 -8.35
C ILE A 32 -0.97 20.42 -6.97
N ASN A 33 -1.96 21.29 -6.74
CA ASN A 33 -2.65 21.35 -5.45
C ASN A 33 -3.47 20.08 -5.17
N TYR A 34 -4.21 19.57 -6.16
CA TYR A 34 -4.93 18.29 -6.02
C TYR A 34 -3.96 17.12 -5.83
N LEU A 35 -2.84 17.11 -6.56
CA LEU A 35 -1.83 16.07 -6.44
C LEU A 35 -1.13 16.07 -5.07
N LYS A 36 -0.79 17.25 -4.53
CA LYS A 36 -0.28 17.40 -3.16
C LYS A 36 -1.25 16.81 -2.14
N ASN A 37 -2.53 17.16 -2.25
CA ASN A 37 -3.57 16.62 -1.36
C ASN A 37 -3.69 15.09 -1.49
N ALA A 38 -3.56 14.55 -2.70
CA ALA A 38 -3.56 13.12 -2.95
C ALA A 38 -2.30 12.42 -2.38
N CYS A 39 -1.12 13.02 -2.44
CA CYS A 39 0.10 12.45 -1.89
C CYS A 39 0.09 12.40 -0.35
N ASN A 40 -0.50 13.41 0.28
CA ASN A 40 -0.52 13.64 1.72
C ASN A 40 -1.79 13.08 2.42
N GLN A 41 -2.57 12.23 1.75
CA GLN A 41 -3.77 11.63 2.37
C GLN A 41 -3.39 10.80 3.61
N LYS A 42 -4.21 10.88 4.66
CA LYS A 42 -4.03 10.08 5.89
C LYS A 42 -4.44 8.62 5.71
N SER A 43 -5.38 8.36 4.82
CA SER A 43 -5.83 7.03 4.45
C SER A 43 -5.17 6.59 3.15
N SER A 44 -5.08 5.27 2.96
CA SER A 44 -4.54 4.69 1.73
C SER A 44 -3.09 5.04 1.42
N ARG A 45 -2.33 5.50 2.42
CA ARG A 45 -0.91 5.84 2.32
C ARG A 45 -0.13 5.18 3.44
N ASN A 46 0.97 4.54 3.09
CA ASN A 46 1.96 4.07 4.04
C ASN A 46 3.36 4.29 3.46
N PRO A 47 4.21 5.16 4.05
CA PRO A 47 3.91 6.02 5.20
C PRO A 47 3.03 7.23 4.82
N VAL A 48 2.40 7.85 5.82
CA VAL A 48 1.78 9.17 5.68
C VAL A 48 2.89 10.21 5.55
N VAL A 49 2.74 11.16 4.62
CA VAL A 49 3.76 12.16 4.30
C VAL A 49 3.16 13.56 4.32
N ASN A 50 4.02 14.58 4.26
CA ASN A 50 3.63 15.98 4.14
C ASN A 50 4.50 16.70 3.11
N PHE A 51 4.27 16.39 1.83
CA PHE A 51 4.98 17.04 0.72
C PHE A 51 4.46 18.46 0.48
N ASP A 52 5.37 19.38 0.14
CA ASP A 52 5.03 20.73 -0.29
C ASP A 52 4.91 20.83 -1.83
N GLU A 53 4.40 21.96 -2.33
CA GLU A 53 4.18 22.14 -3.77
C GLU A 53 5.49 22.18 -4.57
N ARG A 54 6.56 22.74 -3.98
CA ARG A 54 7.87 22.84 -4.64
C ARG A 54 8.48 21.46 -4.88
N LEU A 55 8.36 20.56 -3.91
CA LEU A 55 8.77 19.18 -4.03
C LEU A 55 7.97 18.47 -5.12
N ILE A 56 6.63 18.60 -5.11
CA ILE A 56 5.76 17.98 -6.11
C ILE A 56 6.13 18.46 -7.52
N GLU A 57 6.32 19.76 -7.72
CA GLU A 57 6.70 20.33 -9.02
C GLU A 57 8.06 19.82 -9.50
N LYS A 58 9.07 19.82 -8.61
CA LYS A 58 10.41 19.30 -8.92
C LYS A 58 10.36 17.83 -9.33
N VAL A 59 9.59 17.02 -8.62
CA VAL A 59 9.48 15.58 -8.89
C VAL A 59 8.67 15.33 -10.16
N LEU A 60 7.59 16.08 -10.42
CA LEU A 60 6.85 15.99 -11.67
C LEU A 60 7.72 16.27 -12.90
N ASN A 61 8.63 17.24 -12.82
CA ASN A 61 9.57 17.50 -13.91
C ASN A 61 10.49 16.30 -14.17
N LYS A 62 11.05 15.68 -13.12
CA LYS A 62 11.83 14.43 -13.28
C LYS A 62 11.02 13.30 -13.88
N LEU A 63 9.76 13.14 -13.45
CA LEU A 63 8.86 12.11 -14.00
C LEU A 63 8.53 12.35 -15.47
N ARG A 64 8.43 13.61 -15.89
CA ARG A 64 8.27 13.98 -17.30
C ARG A 64 9.52 13.68 -18.11
N ASP A 65 10.71 13.96 -17.58
CA ASP A 65 11.98 13.61 -18.23
C ASP A 65 12.10 12.08 -18.44
N LYS A 66 11.54 11.29 -17.51
CA LYS A 66 11.41 9.83 -17.62
C LYS A 66 10.23 9.36 -18.48
N SER A 67 9.46 10.28 -19.07
CA SER A 67 8.22 10.00 -19.83
C SER A 67 7.10 9.31 -19.04
N LEU A 68 7.16 9.30 -17.70
CA LEU A 68 6.17 8.64 -16.84
C LEU A 68 4.99 9.53 -16.45
N ALA A 69 5.10 10.84 -16.68
CA ALA A 69 4.03 11.81 -16.49
C ALA A 69 3.99 12.78 -17.68
N THR A 70 2.82 13.38 -17.94
CA THR A 70 2.64 14.33 -19.04
C THR A 70 1.89 15.57 -18.56
N LEU A 71 2.37 16.74 -18.97
CA LEU A 71 1.65 18.00 -18.80
C LEU A 71 0.51 18.07 -19.84
N VAL A 72 -0.71 18.27 -19.36
CA VAL A 72 -1.89 18.48 -20.19
C VAL A 72 -2.20 19.97 -20.21
N GLU A 73 -1.93 20.58 -21.36
CA GLU A 73 -2.28 21.98 -21.62
C GLU A 73 -3.73 22.05 -22.13
N SER A 74 -4.63 22.58 -21.31
CA SER A 74 -5.99 22.88 -21.75
C SER A 74 -6.05 24.31 -22.30
N ARG A 75 -6.60 24.48 -23.49
CA ARG A 75 -6.86 25.82 -24.08
C ARG A 75 -7.78 26.67 -23.19
N ASP A 76 -8.66 26.04 -22.42
CA ASP A 76 -9.66 26.70 -21.57
C ASP A 76 -9.21 26.93 -20.12
N SER A 77 -8.05 26.40 -19.70
CA SER A 77 -7.59 26.51 -18.32
C SER A 77 -6.11 26.92 -18.24
N ARG A 78 -5.86 28.03 -17.56
CA ARG A 78 -4.50 28.56 -17.34
C ARG A 78 -3.71 27.77 -16.30
N VAL A 79 -4.34 26.82 -15.60
CA VAL A 79 -3.67 26.05 -14.53
C VAL A 79 -3.10 24.75 -15.12
N PRO A 80 -1.78 24.52 -15.02
CA PRO A 80 -1.15 23.27 -15.44
C PRO A 80 -1.80 22.04 -14.79
N LYS A 81 -2.10 21.04 -15.62
CA LYS A 81 -2.63 19.74 -15.17
C LYS A 81 -1.71 18.61 -15.60
N PHE A 82 -1.61 17.56 -14.80
CA PHE A 82 -0.70 16.44 -15.03
C PHE A 82 -1.49 15.13 -15.08
N ARG A 83 -1.10 14.27 -16.02
CA ARG A 83 -1.58 12.89 -16.15
C ARG A 83 -0.43 11.92 -16.02
N GLN A 84 -0.72 10.71 -15.54
CA GLN A 84 0.23 9.60 -15.61
C GLN A 84 0.37 9.11 -17.06
N ASN A 85 1.58 8.73 -17.43
CA ASN A 85 1.90 7.99 -18.65
C ASN A 85 2.66 6.69 -18.30
N PHE A 86 2.70 6.34 -17.02
CA PHE A 86 3.41 5.19 -16.46
C PHE A 86 2.88 3.88 -17.01
N SER A 87 1.55 3.69 -17.03
CA SER A 87 0.93 2.45 -17.54
C SER A 87 1.27 2.23 -19.02
N ASN A 88 1.20 3.28 -19.83
CA ASN A 88 1.50 3.18 -21.26
C ASN A 88 3.00 3.01 -21.52
N SER A 89 3.86 3.73 -20.78
CA SER A 89 5.31 3.66 -20.96
C SER A 89 5.89 2.30 -20.62
N LEU A 90 5.23 1.54 -19.74
CA LEU A 90 5.65 0.22 -19.31
C LEU A 90 4.77 -0.90 -19.89
N GLU A 91 3.86 -0.57 -20.80
CA GLU A 91 2.93 -1.51 -21.45
C GLU A 91 2.18 -2.38 -20.43
N LEU A 92 1.65 -1.73 -19.40
CA LEU A 92 0.94 -2.38 -18.30
C LEU A 92 -0.55 -2.46 -18.61
N SER A 93 -1.12 -3.63 -18.38
CA SER A 93 -2.57 -3.80 -18.29
C SER A 93 -3.15 -3.03 -17.10
N GLN A 94 -4.47 -2.84 -17.10
CA GLN A 94 -5.16 -2.20 -15.98
C GLN A 94 -5.02 -3.01 -14.68
N GLN A 95 -4.96 -4.35 -14.78
CA GLN A 95 -4.79 -5.25 -13.63
C GLN A 95 -3.41 -5.07 -12.99
N GLU A 96 -2.36 -5.11 -13.81
CA GLU A 96 -0.98 -4.86 -13.38
C GLU A 96 -0.82 -3.47 -12.76
N THR A 97 -1.42 -2.46 -13.40
CA THR A 97 -1.41 -1.06 -12.92
C THR A 97 -2.08 -0.94 -11.55
N ALA A 98 -3.16 -1.68 -11.31
CA ALA A 98 -3.85 -1.69 -10.02
C ALA A 98 -3.02 -2.34 -8.91
N VAL A 99 -2.38 -3.48 -9.18
CA VAL A 99 -1.45 -4.12 -8.24
C VAL A 99 -0.31 -3.17 -7.88
N LEU A 100 0.38 -2.63 -8.89
CA LEU A 100 1.51 -1.73 -8.67
C LEU A 100 1.10 -0.46 -7.92
N CYS A 101 -0.03 0.14 -8.24
CA CYS A 101 -0.53 1.33 -7.53
C CYS A 101 -0.72 1.08 -6.02
N VAL A 102 -1.34 -0.05 -5.66
CA VAL A 102 -1.53 -0.42 -4.25
C VAL A 102 -0.18 -0.60 -3.55
N LEU A 103 0.76 -1.32 -4.17
CA LEU A 103 2.10 -1.54 -3.62
C LEU A 103 2.88 -0.23 -3.47
N MET A 104 2.83 0.66 -4.47
CA MET A 104 3.51 1.97 -4.44
C MET A 104 3.00 2.89 -3.34
N LEU A 105 1.68 2.85 -3.06
CA LEU A 105 1.06 3.75 -2.10
C LEU A 105 1.07 3.21 -0.67
N ARG A 106 1.15 1.88 -0.51
CA ARG A 106 0.95 1.22 0.79
C ARG A 106 2.07 0.27 1.22
N GLY A 107 3.12 0.11 0.40
CA GLY A 107 4.24 -0.78 0.69
C GLY A 107 3.86 -2.25 0.52
N PRO A 108 4.48 -3.17 1.31
CA PRO A 108 4.24 -4.60 1.18
C PRO A 108 2.82 -5.03 1.51
N GLN A 109 2.24 -5.91 0.68
CA GLN A 109 0.82 -6.30 0.77
C GLN A 109 0.59 -7.78 0.49
N THR A 110 -0.42 -8.39 1.12
CA THR A 110 -0.89 -9.73 0.73
C THR A 110 -1.84 -9.66 -0.48
N PRO A 111 -2.04 -10.77 -1.23
CA PRO A 111 -3.03 -10.81 -2.31
C PRO A 111 -4.44 -10.42 -1.87
N GLY A 112 -4.84 -10.81 -0.65
CA GLY A 112 -6.13 -10.43 -0.08
C GLY A 112 -6.27 -8.92 0.14
N GLU A 113 -5.21 -8.28 0.64
CA GLU A 113 -5.19 -6.82 0.80
C GLU A 113 -5.23 -6.11 -0.56
N ILE A 114 -4.46 -6.59 -1.54
CA ILE A 114 -4.42 -6.03 -2.90
C ILE A 114 -5.82 -6.07 -3.51
N LYS A 115 -6.47 -7.24 -3.49
CA LYS A 115 -7.86 -7.41 -3.98
C LYS A 115 -8.83 -6.43 -3.32
N GLY A 116 -8.77 -6.32 -1.99
CA GLY A 116 -9.67 -5.44 -1.24
C GLY A 116 -9.41 -3.94 -1.46
N ARG A 117 -8.19 -3.55 -1.83
CA ARG A 117 -7.76 -2.15 -1.96
C ARG A 117 -7.77 -1.65 -3.40
N SER A 118 -7.79 -2.54 -4.40
CA SER A 118 -7.80 -2.20 -5.82
C SER A 118 -9.18 -1.95 -6.40
N GLY A 119 -10.27 -2.29 -5.71
CA GLY A 119 -11.61 -2.44 -6.31
C GLY A 119 -12.15 -1.24 -7.10
N ARG A 120 -11.75 0.01 -6.76
CA ARG A 120 -12.13 1.20 -7.55
C ARG A 120 -11.31 1.41 -8.83
N MET A 121 -10.14 0.78 -8.93
CA MET A 121 -9.26 0.81 -10.10
C MET A 121 -9.47 -0.41 -10.99
N PHE A 122 -9.51 -1.59 -10.38
CA PHE A 122 -9.75 -2.87 -11.03
C PHE A 122 -10.37 -3.84 -10.02
N GLU A 123 -11.49 -4.44 -10.39
CA GLU A 123 -12.19 -5.44 -9.58
C GLU A 123 -11.69 -6.84 -9.97
N PHE A 124 -10.90 -7.44 -9.09
CA PHE A 124 -10.45 -8.82 -9.26
C PHE A 124 -11.57 -9.81 -8.87
N GLU A 125 -11.78 -10.82 -9.70
CA GLU A 125 -12.78 -11.86 -9.48
C GLU A 125 -12.39 -12.77 -8.31
N SER A 126 -11.10 -13.11 -8.19
CA SER A 126 -10.59 -14.06 -7.20
C SER A 126 -9.20 -13.70 -6.70
N LEU A 127 -8.76 -14.34 -5.62
CA LEU A 127 -7.37 -14.25 -5.15
C LEU A 127 -6.40 -14.89 -6.15
N LEU A 128 -6.84 -15.92 -6.88
CA LEU A 128 -6.06 -16.58 -7.92
C LEU A 128 -5.68 -15.59 -9.03
N GLN A 129 -6.63 -14.76 -9.46
CA GLN A 129 -6.36 -13.72 -10.47
C GLN A 129 -5.29 -12.73 -9.99
N VAL A 130 -5.32 -12.35 -8.71
CA VAL A 130 -4.27 -11.47 -8.14
C VAL A 130 -2.91 -12.15 -8.13
N ASP A 131 -2.85 -13.42 -7.71
CA ASP A 131 -1.60 -14.19 -7.71
C ASP A 131 -1.05 -14.42 -9.14
N GLU A 132 -1.91 -14.61 -10.13
CA GLU A 132 -1.54 -14.70 -11.55
C GLU A 132 -0.90 -13.40 -12.03
N VAL A 133 -1.56 -12.25 -11.80
CA VAL A 133 -1.03 -10.93 -12.20
C VAL A 133 0.29 -10.61 -11.49
N ILE A 134 0.40 -10.93 -10.20
CA ILE A 134 1.67 -10.79 -9.46
C ILE A 134 2.75 -11.69 -10.07
N SER A 135 2.40 -12.94 -10.41
CA SER A 135 3.33 -13.89 -11.02
C SER A 135 3.80 -13.42 -12.40
N GLU A 136 2.94 -12.80 -13.18
CA GLU A 136 3.29 -12.18 -14.47
C GLU A 136 4.26 -11.01 -14.25
N LEU A 137 3.96 -10.09 -13.33
CA LEU A 137 4.84 -8.96 -12.97
C LEU A 137 6.21 -9.40 -12.46
N MET A 138 6.30 -10.55 -11.79
CA MET A 138 7.57 -11.16 -11.34
C MET A 138 8.37 -11.81 -12.48
N LYS A 139 7.69 -12.30 -13.53
CA LYS A 139 8.29 -13.03 -14.67
C LYS A 139 8.69 -12.15 -15.84
N ARG A 140 8.33 -10.86 -15.83
CA ARG A 140 8.75 -9.89 -16.86
C ARG A 140 10.27 -9.87 -16.99
N GLU A 141 10.77 -9.50 -18.17
CA GLU A 141 12.22 -9.34 -18.42
C GLU A 141 12.87 -8.41 -17.39
N ASN A 142 12.15 -7.35 -17.00
CA ASN A 142 12.46 -6.50 -15.85
C ASN A 142 11.38 -6.74 -14.78
N PRO A 143 11.64 -7.57 -13.76
CA PRO A 143 10.68 -7.83 -12.70
C PRO A 143 10.27 -6.56 -11.98
N MET A 144 8.97 -6.39 -11.77
CA MET A 144 8.41 -5.18 -11.13
C MET A 144 7.92 -5.42 -9.71
N VAL A 145 7.78 -6.69 -9.32
CA VAL A 145 7.31 -7.13 -8.01
C VAL A 145 8.22 -8.25 -7.52
N VAL A 146 8.39 -8.36 -6.21
CA VAL A 146 9.08 -9.46 -5.55
C VAL A 146 8.23 -9.99 -4.39
N LYS A 147 8.34 -11.29 -4.16
CA LYS A 147 7.76 -11.96 -3.01
C LYS A 147 8.70 -11.82 -1.81
N LEU A 148 8.17 -11.30 -0.70
CA LEU A 148 8.94 -11.20 0.54
C LEU A 148 8.92 -12.53 1.31
N PRO A 149 9.89 -12.76 2.21
CA PRO A 149 9.86 -13.84 3.18
C PRO A 149 8.52 -13.89 3.92
N LYS A 150 8.09 -15.10 4.32
CA LYS A 150 6.89 -15.24 5.13
C LYS A 150 7.20 -14.87 6.57
N LEU A 151 6.32 -14.07 7.17
CA LEU A 151 6.22 -13.92 8.61
C LEU A 151 5.97 -15.30 9.25
N PRO A 152 6.68 -15.65 10.34
CA PRO A 152 6.29 -16.79 11.16
C PRO A 152 4.82 -16.66 11.58
N GLY A 153 4.05 -17.75 11.50
CA GLY A 153 2.63 -17.75 11.87
C GLY A 153 1.65 -17.20 10.82
N THR A 154 2.10 -16.55 9.73
CA THR A 154 1.18 -16.11 8.66
C THR A 154 1.05 -17.15 7.54
N LYS A 155 -0.19 -17.38 7.10
CA LYS A 155 -0.46 -18.28 5.96
C LYS A 155 -0.07 -17.64 4.62
N GLU A 156 -0.24 -16.33 4.51
CA GLU A 156 -0.06 -15.55 3.28
C GLU A 156 1.29 -14.84 3.23
N SER A 157 1.91 -14.83 2.04
CA SER A 157 3.11 -14.04 1.76
C SER A 157 2.73 -12.61 1.38
N ARG A 158 3.64 -11.67 1.64
CA ARG A 158 3.55 -10.29 1.16
C ARG A 158 4.39 -10.09 -0.10
N TYR A 159 3.98 -9.12 -0.90
CA TYR A 159 4.66 -8.72 -2.12
C TYR A 159 5.01 -7.24 -2.06
N MET A 160 6.12 -6.85 -2.69
CA MET A 160 6.62 -5.48 -2.75
C MET A 160 7.03 -5.13 -4.18
N HIS A 161 6.84 -3.88 -4.60
CA HIS A 161 7.31 -3.46 -5.92
C HIS A 161 8.83 -3.26 -5.93
N LEU A 162 9.46 -3.41 -7.10
CA LEU A 162 10.90 -3.22 -7.32
C LEU A 162 11.26 -1.85 -7.91
N LEU A 163 10.26 -0.98 -8.11
CA LEU A 163 10.45 0.36 -8.70
C LEU A 163 11.37 1.27 -7.88
N ASN A 164 11.58 1.00 -6.58
CA ASN A 164 12.49 1.77 -5.73
C ASN A 164 13.87 1.10 -5.58
N GLY A 165 14.16 0.10 -6.42
CA GLY A 165 15.30 -0.81 -6.25
C GLY A 165 14.91 -2.07 -5.48
N GLU A 166 15.91 -2.93 -5.24
CA GLU A 166 15.70 -4.17 -4.51
C GLU A 166 15.42 -3.86 -3.03
N PRO A 167 14.31 -4.38 -2.46
CA PRO A 167 14.05 -4.24 -1.04
C PRO A 167 15.14 -4.97 -0.28
N ASN A 168 15.66 -4.34 0.77
CA ASN A 168 16.52 -5.04 1.69
C ASN A 168 15.64 -6.00 2.52
N LEU A 169 15.73 -7.28 2.17
CA LEU A 169 14.93 -8.36 2.74
C LEU A 169 15.20 -8.53 4.24
N ASP A 170 16.40 -8.18 4.73
CA ASP A 170 16.77 -8.31 6.14
C ASP A 170 15.94 -7.39 7.04
N PHE A 171 15.59 -6.17 6.58
CA PHE A 171 14.71 -5.26 7.32
C PHE A 171 13.32 -5.84 7.52
N TYR A 172 12.77 -6.46 6.48
CA TYR A 172 11.47 -7.12 6.59
C TYR A 172 11.56 -8.30 7.55
N THR A 173 12.62 -9.11 7.49
CA THR A 173 12.82 -10.23 8.43
C THR A 173 12.88 -9.77 9.90
N GLN A 174 13.49 -8.61 10.19
CA GLN A 174 13.57 -8.05 11.55
C GLN A 174 12.28 -7.37 12.02
N GLU A 175 11.61 -6.59 11.16
CA GLU A 175 10.27 -6.08 11.45
C GLU A 175 9.29 -7.25 11.67
N ASP A 176 9.50 -8.35 10.94
CA ASP A 176 8.69 -9.56 10.98
C ASP A 176 8.85 -10.34 12.30
N GLU A 177 10.08 -10.50 12.81
CA GLU A 177 10.34 -11.08 14.15
C GLU A 177 9.64 -10.26 15.24
N ASN A 178 9.79 -8.93 15.19
CA ASN A 178 9.14 -8.05 16.16
C ASN A 178 7.60 -8.10 16.07
N LEU A 179 7.02 -8.21 14.88
CA LEU A 179 5.57 -8.30 14.72
C LEU A 179 5.02 -9.63 15.26
N CYS A 180 5.73 -10.74 15.00
CA CYS A 180 5.36 -12.06 15.50
C CYS A 180 5.45 -12.12 17.03
N GLU A 181 6.55 -11.62 17.60
CA GLU A 181 6.74 -11.57 19.06
C GLU A 181 5.65 -10.72 19.74
N ASN A 182 5.23 -9.62 19.11
CA ASN A 182 4.10 -8.82 19.58
C ASN A 182 2.75 -9.55 19.48
N LEU A 183 2.50 -10.30 18.40
CA LEU A 183 1.27 -11.09 18.24
C LEU A 183 1.17 -12.21 19.27
N ASP A 184 2.28 -12.92 19.50
CA ASP A 184 2.35 -13.97 20.52
C ASP A 184 2.08 -13.38 21.91
N LYS A 185 2.71 -12.23 22.22
CA LYS A 185 2.48 -11.51 23.48
C LYS A 185 1.05 -11.02 23.66
N ILE A 186 0.40 -10.55 22.59
CA ILE A 186 -1.03 -10.19 22.62
C ILE A 186 -1.87 -11.43 22.91
N SER A 187 -1.56 -12.59 22.31
CA SER A 187 -2.30 -13.83 22.53
C SER A 187 -2.18 -14.31 23.97
N GLU A 188 -0.98 -14.26 24.56
CA GLU A 188 -0.71 -14.62 25.95
C GLU A 188 -1.44 -13.70 26.92
N LEU A 189 -1.33 -12.38 26.73
CA LEU A 189 -2.03 -11.40 27.55
C LEU A 189 -3.56 -11.54 27.45
N THR A 190 -4.07 -11.89 26.27
CA THR A 190 -5.52 -12.12 26.09
C THR A 190 -5.97 -13.35 26.86
N ALA A 191 -5.19 -14.44 26.84
CA ALA A 191 -5.49 -15.63 27.61
C ALA A 191 -5.42 -15.37 29.13
N GLU A 192 -4.42 -14.61 29.58
CA GLU A 192 -4.29 -14.23 30.99
C GLU A 192 -5.47 -13.36 31.47
N ILE A 193 -5.91 -12.41 30.64
CA ILE A 193 -7.10 -11.58 30.93
C ILE A 193 -8.35 -12.46 31.08
N GLU A 194 -8.55 -13.45 30.23
CA GLU A 194 -9.70 -14.35 30.33
C GLU A 194 -9.63 -15.23 31.60
N ASN A 195 -8.43 -15.70 31.98
CA ASN A 195 -8.26 -16.41 33.24
C ASN A 195 -8.57 -15.52 34.45
N LEU A 196 -8.01 -14.31 34.51
CA LEU A 196 -8.25 -13.36 35.59
C LEU A 196 -9.72 -12.94 35.70
N LYS A 197 -10.42 -12.78 34.58
CA LYS A 197 -11.87 -12.53 34.58
C LYS A 197 -12.62 -13.70 35.22
N THR A 198 -12.23 -14.93 34.91
CA THR A 198 -12.85 -16.14 35.46
C THR A 198 -12.63 -16.22 36.97
N GLU A 199 -11.39 -16.01 37.43
CA GLU A 199 -11.05 -15.97 38.85
C GLU A 199 -11.83 -14.88 39.60
N LEU A 200 -11.91 -13.67 39.04
CA LEU A 200 -12.71 -12.57 39.64
C LEU A 200 -14.20 -12.90 39.72
N GLN A 201 -14.74 -13.58 38.72
CA GLN A 201 -16.14 -13.97 38.69
C GLN A 201 -16.43 -15.05 39.75
N GLN A 202 -15.48 -15.97 39.95
CA GLN A 202 -15.53 -16.98 40.99
C GLN A 202 -15.45 -16.35 42.39
N LEU A 203 -14.48 -15.45 42.62
CA LEU A 203 -14.32 -14.74 43.89
C LEU A 203 -15.55 -13.90 44.25
N ARG A 204 -16.16 -13.23 43.26
CA ARG A 204 -17.42 -12.49 43.45
C ARG A 204 -18.56 -13.39 43.89
N THR A 205 -18.65 -14.59 43.31
CA THR A 205 -19.70 -15.57 43.64
C THR A 205 -19.51 -16.10 45.05
N GLU A 206 -18.28 -16.44 45.44
CA GLU A 206 -17.93 -16.85 46.80
C GLU A 206 -18.22 -15.74 47.82
N PHE A 207 -17.90 -14.50 47.48
CA PHE A 207 -18.18 -13.34 48.34
C PHE A 207 -19.68 -13.12 48.54
N GLU A 208 -20.50 -13.21 47.49
CA GLU A 208 -21.96 -13.12 47.60
C GLU A 208 -22.54 -14.27 48.43
N GLN A 209 -22.02 -15.50 48.28
CA GLN A 209 -22.42 -16.64 49.11
C GLN A 209 -22.07 -16.41 50.59
N PHE A 210 -20.87 -15.94 50.87
CA PHE A 210 -20.43 -15.61 52.24
C PHE A 210 -21.30 -14.51 52.85
N LYS A 211 -21.59 -13.45 52.09
CA LYS A 211 -22.42 -12.34 52.55
C LYS A 211 -23.86 -12.77 52.87
N ASN A 212 -24.41 -13.75 52.15
CA ASN A 212 -25.75 -14.28 52.42
C ASN A 212 -25.83 -15.22 53.65
N GLN A 213 -24.69 -15.59 54.25
CA GLN A 213 -24.63 -16.41 55.47
C GLN A 213 -24.66 -15.60 56.78
N PHE A 214 -24.58 -14.26 56.69
CA PHE A 214 -24.62 -13.32 57.82
C PHE A 214 -25.69 -12.24 57.60
#